data_AF-A0A6B3NTD5-F1
#
_entry.id   AF-A0A6B3NTD5-F1
#
_cell.length_a   1.000
_cell.length_b   1.000
_cell.length_c   1.000
_cell.angle_alpha   90.00
_cell.angle_beta   90.00
_cell.angle_gamma   90.00
#
_symmetry.space_group_name_H-M   'P 1'
#
loop_
_entity.id
_entity.type
_entity.pdbx_description
1 polymer ?
#
loop_
_entity_poly.entity_id
_entity_poly.type
_entity_poly.pdbx_seq_one_letter_code
_entity_poly.pdbx_strand_id
1 'polypeptide(L)'
;MPLRTVFACLLLCLSANALAYQSVYQGKLGGQPITLVIERSNNYVAGIYYYDRYHTPIRLKPTRHTSYYNFAIDELDNGGLPTARLHFQKAEFGSHALPLQGTWTEYASGKQLAFTLTLVADLGLQTPWPGAVLPQAASTERFYFQLPMEKAYAPIETIQVLNKANGTLLQTLDVNVPGCRSKGIDTLEVRLQGGATQVLVPASPYCLGKIFEWREASGRFETLN
;
A
#
# COMPACT_ATOMS: atom_id res chain seq x y z
N MET A 1 39.85 -21.10 10.16
CA MET A 1 38.81 -20.04 10.18
C MET A 1 38.02 -20.18 11.46
N PRO A 2 37.89 -19.14 12.29
CA PRO A 2 37.29 -19.30 13.61
C PRO A 2 35.80 -19.58 13.48
N LEU A 3 35.31 -20.56 14.25
CA LEU A 3 33.92 -21.06 14.31
C LEU A 3 32.87 -19.94 14.37
N ARG A 4 33.23 -18.78 14.93
CA ARG A 4 32.42 -17.55 14.99
C ARG A 4 32.06 -16.97 13.61
N THR A 5 32.95 -17.07 12.63
CA THR A 5 32.74 -16.54 11.26
C THR A 5 31.75 -17.40 10.47
N VAL A 6 31.79 -18.73 10.69
CA VAL A 6 30.87 -19.68 10.06
C VAL A 6 29.47 -19.51 10.66
N PHE A 7 29.37 -19.30 11.97
CA PHE A 7 28.08 -19.05 12.64
C PHE A 7 27.42 -17.73 12.22
N ALA A 8 28.21 -16.66 12.03
CA ALA A 8 27.72 -15.37 11.54
C ALA A 8 27.20 -15.45 10.09
N CYS A 9 27.89 -16.16 9.20
CA CYS A 9 27.39 -16.41 7.84
C CYS A 9 26.14 -17.29 7.84
N LEU A 10 26.02 -18.27 8.75
CA LEU A 10 24.82 -19.11 8.86
C LEU A 10 23.60 -18.32 9.35
N LEU A 11 23.79 -17.40 10.32
CA LEU A 11 22.72 -16.53 10.84
C LEU A 11 22.25 -15.48 9.82
N LEU A 12 23.15 -14.96 8.98
CA LEU A 12 22.82 -14.06 7.87
C LEU A 12 22.07 -14.78 6.73
N CYS A 13 22.33 -16.08 6.52
CA CYS A 13 21.56 -16.89 5.56
C CYS A 13 20.19 -17.34 6.10
N LEU A 14 19.96 -17.25 7.42
CA LEU A 14 18.72 -17.66 8.10
C LEU A 14 17.75 -16.49 8.37
N SER A 15 18.13 -15.25 8.05
CA SER A 15 17.14 -14.16 7.97
C SER A 15 16.31 -14.35 6.70
N ALA A 16 15.37 -15.29 6.74
CA ALA A 16 14.31 -15.38 5.76
C ALA A 16 13.67 -13.99 5.67
N ASN A 17 13.76 -13.37 4.49
CA ASN A 17 13.05 -12.13 4.23
C ASN A 17 11.60 -12.37 4.61
N ALA A 18 11.08 -11.60 5.57
CA ALA A 18 9.68 -11.68 5.95
C ALA A 18 8.87 -11.47 4.66
N LEU A 19 8.15 -12.50 4.23
CA LEU A 19 7.32 -12.40 3.03
C LEU A 19 6.15 -11.49 3.39
N ALA A 20 6.16 -10.25 2.87
CA ALA A 20 4.98 -9.40 2.83
C ALA A 20 4.09 -9.80 1.66
N TYR A 21 2.80 -9.90 1.94
CA TYR A 21 1.75 -10.23 1.00
C TYR A 21 0.84 -9.01 0.91
N GLN A 22 0.54 -8.54 -0.31
CA GLN A 22 -0.44 -7.47 -0.53
C GLN A 22 -1.67 -8.03 -1.25
N SER A 23 -2.84 -7.77 -0.70
CA SER A 23 -4.12 -8.15 -1.30
C SER A 23 -4.99 -6.91 -1.47
N VAL A 24 -5.52 -6.72 -2.67
CA VAL A 24 -6.36 -5.59 -3.04
C VAL A 24 -7.80 -6.07 -3.15
N TYR A 25 -8.70 -5.36 -2.49
CA TYR A 25 -10.11 -5.63 -2.42
C TYR A 25 -10.91 -4.41 -2.88
N GLN A 26 -12.05 -4.66 -3.52
CA GLN A 26 -13.00 -3.62 -3.92
C GLN A 26 -14.40 -3.99 -3.48
N GLY A 27 -15.22 -2.98 -3.17
CA GLY A 27 -16.61 -3.20 -2.83
C GLY A 27 -17.20 -1.96 -2.19
N LYS A 28 -18.00 -2.12 -1.14
CA LYS A 28 -18.71 -0.99 -0.52
C LYS A 28 -18.52 -0.93 0.98
N LEU A 29 -18.46 0.28 1.52
CA LEU A 29 -18.57 0.61 2.95
C LEU A 29 -19.68 1.65 3.10
N GLY A 30 -20.73 1.32 3.86
CA GLY A 30 -21.88 2.22 4.02
C GLY A 30 -22.57 2.58 2.71
N GLY A 31 -22.53 1.70 1.71
CA GLY A 31 -23.06 1.92 0.36
C GLY A 31 -22.13 2.69 -0.59
N GLN A 32 -21.04 3.28 -0.10
CA GLN A 32 -20.06 3.99 -0.92
C GLN A 32 -18.98 3.03 -1.44
N PRO A 33 -18.59 3.11 -2.73
CA PRO A 33 -17.50 2.31 -3.27
C PRO A 33 -16.16 2.63 -2.59
N ILE A 34 -15.44 1.58 -2.19
CA ILE A 34 -14.09 1.69 -1.64
C ILE A 34 -13.16 0.66 -2.26
N THR A 35 -11.87 1.01 -2.25
CA THR A 35 -10.77 0.09 -2.48
C THR A 35 -9.97 -0.06 -1.18
N LEU A 36 -9.73 -1.29 -0.75
CA LEU A 36 -8.95 -1.65 0.43
C LEU A 36 -7.70 -2.42 -0.01
N VAL A 37 -6.54 -2.04 0.51
CA VAL A 37 -5.30 -2.78 0.37
C VAL A 37 -4.90 -3.28 1.75
N ILE A 38 -4.75 -4.61 1.87
CA ILE A 38 -4.22 -5.26 3.06
C ILE A 38 -2.79 -5.71 2.77
N GLU A 39 -1.87 -5.28 3.61
CA GLU A 39 -0.51 -5.80 3.65
C GLU A 39 -0.35 -6.68 4.88
N ARG A 40 0.25 -7.86 4.69
CA ARG A 40 0.56 -8.79 5.78
C ARG A 40 2.03 -9.11 5.77
N SER A 41 2.69 -8.94 6.91
CA SER A 41 4.07 -9.38 7.13
C SER A 41 4.11 -10.18 8.42
N ASN A 42 4.46 -11.47 8.30
CA ASN A 42 4.33 -12.43 9.41
C ASN A 42 2.90 -12.42 9.99
N ASN A 43 2.78 -12.14 11.30
CA ASN A 43 1.51 -12.03 12.01
C ASN A 43 1.02 -10.58 12.12
N TYR A 44 1.61 -9.63 11.39
CA TYR A 44 1.16 -8.23 11.38
C TYR A 44 0.39 -7.93 10.11
N VAL A 45 -0.67 -7.14 10.27
CA VAL A 45 -1.53 -6.65 9.21
C VAL A 45 -1.51 -5.13 9.28
N ALA A 46 -1.22 -4.51 8.15
CA ALA A 46 -1.35 -3.09 7.91
C ALA A 46 -2.18 -2.87 6.64
N GLY A 47 -2.50 -1.64 6.33
CA GLY A 47 -3.24 -1.37 5.10
C GLY A 47 -3.59 0.08 4.89
N ILE A 48 -4.23 0.31 3.76
CA ILE A 48 -4.91 1.55 3.43
C ILE A 48 -6.26 1.22 2.84
N TYR A 49 -7.21 2.11 2.97
CA TYR A 49 -8.38 2.09 2.10
C TYR A 49 -8.70 3.50 1.64
N TYR A 50 -9.49 3.63 0.57
CA TYR A 50 -10.00 4.92 0.14
C TYR A 50 -11.38 4.76 -0.46
N TYR A 51 -12.18 5.81 -0.35
CA TYR A 51 -13.40 5.93 -1.15
C TYR A 51 -13.01 6.24 -2.59
N ASP A 52 -13.57 5.49 -3.54
CA ASP A 52 -13.23 5.61 -4.96
C ASP A 52 -13.58 6.99 -5.52
N ARG A 53 -14.49 7.74 -4.87
CA ARG A 53 -14.79 9.12 -5.26
C ARG A 53 -13.67 10.11 -4.89
N TYR A 54 -12.92 9.83 -3.82
CA TYR A 54 -11.97 10.78 -3.25
C TYR A 54 -10.52 10.39 -3.51
N HIS A 55 -10.24 9.12 -3.77
CA HIS A 55 -8.90 8.58 -4.00
C HIS A 55 -7.85 9.06 -2.97
N THR A 56 -8.30 9.31 -1.73
CA THR A 56 -7.45 9.73 -0.61
C THR A 56 -7.20 8.50 0.25
N PRO A 57 -5.97 7.95 0.27
CA PRO A 57 -5.64 6.83 1.14
C PRO A 57 -5.83 7.22 2.61
N ILE A 58 -6.59 6.40 3.32
CA ILE A 58 -6.78 6.44 4.76
C ILE A 58 -5.99 5.27 5.33
N ARG A 59 -5.05 5.56 6.24
CA ARG A 59 -4.16 4.55 6.80
C ARG A 59 -4.86 3.71 7.87
N LEU A 60 -4.48 2.44 7.91
CA LEU A 60 -4.89 1.51 8.95
C LEU A 60 -3.70 1.25 9.88
N LYS A 61 -3.95 1.28 11.19
CA LYS A 61 -2.95 1.03 12.22
C LYS A 61 -2.40 -0.40 12.11
N PRO A 62 -1.07 -0.59 11.97
CA PRO A 62 -0.48 -1.91 11.99
C PRO A 62 -0.89 -2.68 13.25
N THR A 63 -1.50 -3.85 13.07
CA THR A 63 -2.10 -4.64 14.14
C THR A 63 -1.73 -6.10 13.98
N ARG A 64 -1.51 -6.80 15.09
CA ARG A 64 -1.23 -8.23 15.07
C ARG A 64 -2.51 -9.00 14.73
N HIS A 65 -2.44 -9.87 13.73
CA HIS A 65 -3.51 -10.80 13.39
C HIS A 65 -3.52 -11.95 14.40
N THR A 66 -4.36 -11.81 15.43
CA THR A 66 -4.44 -12.76 16.55
C THR A 66 -5.61 -13.74 16.43
N SER A 67 -6.62 -13.43 15.60
CA SER A 67 -7.81 -14.25 15.42
C SER A 67 -8.41 -14.00 14.05
N TYR A 68 -8.90 -15.06 13.39
CA TYR A 68 -9.61 -14.94 12.12
C TYR A 68 -11.01 -14.33 12.28
N TYR A 69 -11.73 -14.60 13.37
CA TYR A 69 -13.14 -14.23 13.51
C TYR A 69 -13.39 -12.95 14.31
N ASN A 70 -12.37 -12.45 15.01
CA ASN A 70 -12.45 -11.25 15.86
C ASN A 70 -11.32 -10.27 15.53
N PHE A 71 -10.89 -10.23 14.26
CA PHE A 71 -9.87 -9.29 13.85
C PHE A 71 -10.48 -7.90 13.67
N ALA A 72 -9.80 -6.91 14.21
CA ALA A 72 -10.12 -5.52 13.97
C ALA A 72 -8.85 -4.72 13.72
N ILE A 73 -8.97 -3.68 12.91
CA ILE A 73 -7.90 -2.75 12.61
C ILE A 73 -8.43 -1.32 12.68
N ASP A 74 -7.63 -0.44 13.26
CA ASP A 74 -8.05 0.94 13.49
C ASP A 74 -7.73 1.80 12.27
N GLU A 75 -8.71 2.59 11.85
CA GLU A 75 -8.51 3.71 10.95
C GLU A 75 -7.77 4.84 11.66
N LEU A 76 -6.83 5.47 10.95
CA LEU A 76 -6.07 6.60 11.45
C LEU A 76 -6.46 7.90 10.74
N ASP A 77 -6.52 9.00 11.49
CA ASP A 77 -6.52 10.34 10.92
C ASP A 77 -5.14 10.75 10.38
N ASN A 78 -5.07 11.97 9.83
CA ASN A 78 -3.84 12.56 9.32
C ASN A 78 -2.76 12.78 10.40
N GLY A 79 -3.15 12.82 11.68
CA GLY A 79 -2.24 12.88 12.83
C GLY A 79 -1.78 11.51 13.33
N GLY A 80 -2.27 10.42 12.74
CA GLY A 80 -1.98 9.05 13.16
C GLY A 80 -2.78 8.60 14.39
N LEU A 81 -3.85 9.31 14.76
CA LEU A 81 -4.72 8.94 15.87
C LEU A 81 -5.89 8.07 15.38
N PRO A 82 -6.28 7.03 16.16
CA PRO A 82 -7.44 6.21 15.80
C PRO A 82 -8.76 7.00 15.79
N THR A 83 -9.51 6.93 14.69
CA THR A 83 -10.82 7.61 14.53
C THR A 83 -11.99 6.67 14.35
N ALA A 84 -11.72 5.48 13.79
CA ALA A 84 -12.72 4.45 13.58
C ALA A 84 -12.07 3.07 13.60
N ARG A 85 -12.89 2.02 13.55
CA ARG A 85 -12.44 0.63 13.53
C ARG A 85 -13.16 -0.17 12.47
N LEU A 86 -12.39 -0.88 11.65
CA LEU A 86 -12.91 -1.94 10.80
C LEU A 86 -12.85 -3.25 11.59
N HIS A 87 -14.01 -3.82 11.89
CA HIS A 87 -14.13 -5.16 12.46
C HIS A 87 -14.52 -6.14 11.35
N PHE A 88 -13.72 -7.20 11.18
CA PHE A 88 -13.96 -8.22 10.16
C PHE A 88 -14.69 -9.41 10.78
N GLN A 89 -15.75 -9.88 10.11
CA GLN A 89 -16.44 -11.12 10.50
C GLN A 89 -15.53 -12.34 10.32
N LYS A 90 -14.74 -12.34 9.23
CA LYS A 90 -13.69 -13.30 8.95
C LYS A 90 -12.55 -12.61 8.22
N ALA A 91 -11.40 -12.47 8.87
CA ALA A 91 -10.17 -11.89 8.32
C ALA A 91 -9.30 -12.94 7.62
N GLU A 92 -9.90 -13.63 6.66
CA GLU A 92 -9.16 -14.50 5.75
C GLU A 92 -8.71 -13.66 4.56
N PHE A 93 -7.41 -13.41 4.44
CA PHE A 93 -6.84 -12.56 3.40
C PHE A 93 -6.14 -13.42 2.33
N GLY A 94 -6.30 -13.08 1.05
CA GLY A 94 -5.68 -13.75 -0.11
C GLY A 94 -6.65 -14.53 -1.01
N SER A 95 -6.11 -15.21 -2.03
CA SER A 95 -6.83 -15.83 -3.17
C SER A 95 -7.94 -16.84 -2.87
N HIS A 96 -7.92 -17.46 -1.69
CA HIS A 96 -8.94 -18.43 -1.27
C HIS A 96 -10.02 -17.80 -0.39
N ALA A 97 -9.92 -16.50 -0.10
CA ALA A 97 -10.84 -15.81 0.76
C ALA A 97 -12.20 -15.61 0.10
N LEU A 98 -13.26 -15.90 0.88
CA LEU A 98 -14.59 -15.37 0.62
C LEU A 98 -14.55 -13.82 0.65
N PRO A 99 -15.58 -13.13 0.12
CA PRO A 99 -15.69 -11.69 0.26
C PRO A 99 -15.50 -11.28 1.73
N LEU A 100 -14.64 -10.29 1.97
CA LEU A 100 -14.45 -9.70 3.30
C LEU A 100 -15.73 -8.97 3.69
N GLN A 101 -16.24 -9.29 4.86
CA GLN A 101 -17.45 -8.69 5.42
C GLN A 101 -17.17 -8.20 6.83
N GLY A 102 -17.88 -7.13 7.22
CA GLY A 102 -17.67 -6.55 8.53
C GLY A 102 -18.37 -5.24 8.74
N THR A 103 -17.93 -4.55 9.79
CA THR A 103 -18.51 -3.28 10.22
C THR A 103 -17.39 -2.28 10.45
N TRP A 104 -17.54 -1.10 9.87
CA TRP A 104 -16.79 0.10 10.23
C TRP A 104 -17.54 0.83 11.36
N THR A 105 -16.85 1.23 12.41
CA THR A 105 -17.43 1.93 13.57
C THR A 105 -16.66 3.20 13.87
N GLU A 106 -17.33 4.37 13.79
CA GLU A 106 -16.76 5.66 14.19
C GLU A 106 -16.65 5.76 15.71
N TYR A 107 -15.50 6.18 16.23
CA TYR A 107 -15.34 6.30 17.68
C TYR A 107 -16.08 7.49 18.29
N ALA A 108 -16.16 8.61 17.57
CA ALA A 108 -16.76 9.84 18.10
C ALA A 108 -18.27 9.71 18.35
N SER A 109 -18.99 9.04 17.44
CA SER A 109 -20.46 8.93 17.48
C SER A 109 -20.97 7.51 17.73
N GLY A 110 -20.13 6.50 17.60
CA GLY A 110 -20.53 5.09 17.59
C GLY A 110 -21.27 4.68 16.31
N LYS A 111 -21.34 5.54 15.28
CA LYS A 111 -21.97 5.22 14.00
C LYS A 111 -21.33 3.99 13.37
N GLN A 112 -22.17 3.07 12.91
CA GLN A 112 -21.75 1.83 12.28
C GLN A 112 -22.17 1.78 10.81
N LEU A 113 -21.27 1.29 9.96
CA LEU A 113 -21.51 1.08 8.54
C LEU A 113 -21.02 -0.32 8.17
N ALA A 114 -21.87 -1.11 7.53
CA ALA A 114 -21.45 -2.41 7.02
C ALA A 114 -20.52 -2.25 5.81
N PHE A 115 -19.60 -3.20 5.64
CA PHE A 115 -18.81 -3.32 4.42
C PHE A 115 -18.84 -4.73 3.85
N THR A 116 -18.67 -4.82 2.53
CA THR A 116 -18.51 -6.08 1.79
C THR A 116 -17.56 -5.85 0.63
N LEU A 117 -16.46 -6.61 0.58
CA LEU A 117 -15.36 -6.39 -0.34
C LEU A 117 -14.92 -7.71 -0.99
N THR A 118 -14.73 -7.71 -2.30
CA THR A 118 -14.24 -8.84 -3.08
C THR A 118 -12.78 -8.65 -3.43
N LEU A 119 -12.00 -9.72 -3.39
CA LEU A 119 -10.60 -9.71 -3.82
C LEU A 119 -10.52 -9.43 -5.32
N VAL A 120 -9.66 -8.50 -5.73
CA VAL A 120 -9.41 -8.17 -7.14
C VAL A 120 -7.97 -8.41 -7.57
N ALA A 121 -7.02 -8.41 -6.62
CA ALA A 121 -5.65 -8.82 -6.85
C ALA A 121 -5.03 -9.39 -5.56
N ASP A 122 -4.27 -10.47 -5.69
CA ASP A 122 -3.42 -10.99 -4.62
C ASP A 122 -1.97 -11.05 -5.11
N LEU A 123 -1.18 -10.08 -4.68
CA LEU A 123 0.22 -9.93 -5.07
C LEU A 123 1.13 -10.81 -4.22
N GLY A 124 0.62 -11.46 -3.18
CA GLY A 124 1.44 -12.27 -2.28
C GLY A 124 1.80 -13.66 -2.81
N LEU A 125 1.18 -14.11 -3.90
CA LEU A 125 1.42 -15.43 -4.48
C LEU A 125 2.65 -15.47 -5.40
N GLN A 126 3.21 -16.67 -5.59
CA GLN A 126 4.23 -16.90 -6.63
C GLN A 126 3.65 -16.76 -8.06
N THR A 127 2.34 -16.96 -8.20
CA THR A 127 1.65 -16.82 -9.48
C THR A 127 1.43 -15.33 -9.79
N PRO A 128 1.94 -14.84 -10.93
CA PRO A 128 1.68 -13.47 -11.38
C PRO A 128 0.18 -13.19 -11.45
N TRP A 129 -0.22 -11.97 -11.08
CA TRP A 129 -1.56 -11.43 -11.32
C TRP A 129 -1.45 -10.37 -12.42
N PRO A 130 -1.64 -10.74 -13.70
CA PRO A 130 -1.39 -9.82 -14.81
C PRO A 130 -2.26 -8.57 -14.73
N GLY A 131 -1.66 -7.41 -14.95
CA GLY A 131 -2.36 -6.12 -14.90
C GLY A 131 -2.76 -5.65 -13.49
N ALA A 132 -2.31 -6.35 -12.43
CA ALA A 132 -2.55 -5.88 -11.08
C ALA A 132 -1.78 -4.57 -10.80
N VAL A 133 -2.42 -3.73 -9.99
CA VAL A 133 -1.85 -2.47 -9.52
C VAL A 133 -1.88 -2.46 -8.00
N LEU A 134 -0.82 -1.94 -7.38
CA LEU A 134 -0.75 -1.71 -5.95
C LEU A 134 -0.95 -0.22 -5.65
N PRO A 135 -2.11 0.19 -5.10
CA PRO A 135 -2.29 1.53 -4.59
C PRO A 135 -1.27 1.88 -3.50
N GLN A 136 -0.78 3.12 -3.53
CA GLN A 136 0.19 3.64 -2.56
C GLN A 136 -0.51 4.53 -1.53
N ALA A 137 0.03 4.53 -0.30
CA ALA A 137 -0.46 5.35 0.79
C ALA A 137 -0.07 6.83 0.62
N ALA A 138 1.04 7.09 -0.09
CA ALA A 138 1.44 8.43 -0.47
C ALA A 138 0.45 9.03 -1.47
N SER A 139 0.03 10.27 -1.22
CA SER A 139 -0.83 11.05 -2.12
C SER A 139 -0.67 12.54 -1.83
N THR A 140 -1.24 13.37 -2.70
CA THR A 140 -1.42 14.82 -2.47
C THR A 140 -2.89 15.19 -2.56
N GLU A 141 -3.19 16.47 -2.52
CA GLU A 141 -4.51 17.00 -2.87
C GLU A 141 -4.87 16.78 -4.35
N ARG A 142 -3.88 16.73 -5.25
CA ARG A 142 -4.09 16.64 -6.71
C ARG A 142 -3.88 15.26 -7.29
N PHE A 143 -2.99 14.49 -6.69
CA PHE A 143 -2.46 13.25 -7.26
C PHE A 143 -2.52 12.11 -6.26
N TYR A 144 -2.76 10.90 -6.77
CA TYR A 144 -2.49 9.66 -6.06
C TYR A 144 -1.70 8.72 -6.97
N PHE A 145 -1.06 7.73 -6.36
CA PHE A 145 -0.04 6.92 -7.04
C PHE A 145 -0.37 5.43 -6.93
N GLN A 146 -0.02 4.70 -7.99
CA GLN A 146 -0.16 3.25 -8.07
C GLN A 146 1.09 2.65 -8.70
N LEU A 147 1.40 1.41 -8.31
CA LEU A 147 2.50 0.64 -8.89
C LEU A 147 1.93 -0.52 -9.69
N PRO A 148 2.09 -0.54 -11.03
CA PRO A 148 1.83 -1.74 -11.82
C PRO A 148 2.78 -2.84 -11.39
N MET A 149 2.25 -3.94 -10.86
CA MET A 149 3.08 -5.06 -10.42
C MET A 149 2.30 -6.36 -10.37
N GLU A 150 2.93 -7.44 -10.83
CA GLU A 150 2.27 -8.74 -10.92
C GLU A 150 2.46 -9.61 -9.68
N LYS A 151 3.42 -9.27 -8.81
CA LYS A 151 3.76 -10.00 -7.58
C LYS A 151 4.46 -9.12 -6.55
N ALA A 152 4.46 -9.53 -5.30
CA ALA A 152 5.11 -8.85 -4.19
C ALA A 152 6.62 -8.74 -4.41
N TYR A 153 7.21 -7.65 -3.92
CA TYR A 153 8.65 -7.35 -4.04
C TYR A 153 9.23 -7.36 -5.46
N ALA A 154 8.36 -7.22 -6.47
CA ALA A 154 8.81 -6.99 -7.84
C ALA A 154 9.67 -5.72 -7.90
N PRO A 155 10.65 -5.67 -8.83
CA PRO A 155 11.29 -4.43 -9.21
C PRO A 155 10.24 -3.35 -9.52
N ILE A 156 10.51 -2.12 -9.10
CA ILE A 156 9.65 -0.99 -9.43
C ILE A 156 10.11 -0.48 -10.80
N GLU A 157 9.37 -0.85 -11.84
CA GLU A 157 9.68 -0.40 -13.20
C GLU A 157 9.06 0.97 -13.46
N THR A 158 7.80 1.13 -13.07
CA THR A 158 7.04 2.36 -13.31
C THR A 158 6.21 2.80 -12.11
N ILE A 159 5.87 4.09 -12.07
CA ILE A 159 4.88 4.68 -11.17
C ILE A 159 3.76 5.26 -12.02
N GLN A 160 2.52 4.87 -11.77
CA GLN A 160 1.36 5.54 -12.34
C GLN A 160 0.96 6.71 -11.46
N VAL A 161 0.86 7.89 -12.08
CA VAL A 161 0.37 9.13 -11.47
C VAL A 161 -1.04 9.37 -11.97
N LEU A 162 -2.00 9.43 -11.05
CA LEU A 162 -3.42 9.60 -11.36
C LEU A 162 -3.95 10.91 -10.79
N ASN A 163 -4.89 11.52 -11.51
CA ASN A 163 -5.59 12.72 -11.08
C ASN A 163 -6.65 12.35 -10.05
N LYS A 164 -6.57 12.95 -8.87
CA LYS A 164 -7.46 12.66 -7.75
C LYS A 164 -8.90 13.14 -7.96
N ALA A 165 -9.13 14.12 -8.83
CA ALA A 165 -10.45 14.68 -9.07
C ALA A 165 -11.36 13.75 -9.90
N ASN A 166 -10.78 12.90 -10.74
CA ASN A 166 -11.53 12.10 -11.70
C ASN A 166 -10.99 10.66 -11.90
N GLY A 167 -9.90 10.29 -11.23
CA GLY A 167 -9.28 8.97 -11.31
C GLY A 167 -8.51 8.68 -12.60
N THR A 168 -8.31 9.67 -13.49
CA THR A 168 -7.66 9.43 -14.78
C THR A 168 -6.14 9.34 -14.64
N LEU A 169 -5.51 8.39 -15.34
CA LEU A 169 -4.06 8.34 -15.48
C LEU A 169 -3.54 9.61 -16.16
N LEU A 170 -2.63 10.32 -15.49
CA LEU A 170 -1.98 11.53 -16.02
C LEU A 170 -0.65 11.21 -16.68
N GLN A 171 0.15 10.37 -16.02
CA GLN A 171 1.52 10.08 -16.44
C GLN A 171 1.97 8.74 -15.89
N THR A 172 2.81 8.05 -16.64
CA THR A 172 3.61 6.91 -16.16
C THR A 172 5.06 7.37 -16.05
N LEU A 173 5.65 7.22 -14.87
CA LEU A 173 7.03 7.60 -14.59
C LEU A 173 7.93 6.38 -14.67
N ASP A 174 8.93 6.42 -15.54
CA ASP A 174 9.93 5.36 -15.63
C ASP A 174 10.88 5.45 -14.44
N VAL A 175 10.83 4.45 -13.55
CA VAL A 175 11.76 4.35 -12.42
C VAL A 175 13.06 3.75 -12.90
N ASN A 176 13.03 2.49 -13.35
CA ASN A 176 14.16 1.75 -13.94
C ASN A 176 15.51 1.95 -13.21
N VAL A 177 15.47 1.97 -11.87
CA VAL A 177 16.67 2.05 -11.03
C VAL A 177 16.99 0.65 -10.49
N PRO A 178 18.20 0.12 -10.73
CA PRO A 178 18.59 -1.19 -10.23
C PRO A 178 18.42 -1.33 -8.72
N GLY A 179 17.87 -2.47 -8.30
CA GLY A 179 17.71 -2.85 -6.90
C GLY A 179 16.57 -2.14 -6.15
N CYS A 180 15.87 -1.20 -6.77
CA CYS A 180 14.62 -0.65 -6.24
C CYS A 180 13.47 -1.64 -6.41
N ARG A 181 13.02 -2.20 -5.28
CA ARG A 181 11.90 -3.15 -5.19
C ARG A 181 10.77 -2.55 -4.37
N SER A 182 9.54 -2.97 -4.67
CA SER A 182 8.38 -2.55 -3.90
C SER A 182 8.54 -2.96 -2.43
N LYS A 183 8.17 -2.02 -1.55
CA LYS A 183 8.06 -2.20 -0.10
C LYS A 183 6.60 -2.15 0.35
N GLY A 184 5.68 -2.48 -0.56
CA GLY A 184 4.25 -2.48 -0.26
C GLY A 184 3.58 -1.12 -0.47
N ILE A 185 2.64 -0.80 0.42
CA ILE A 185 1.83 0.42 0.36
C ILE A 185 2.64 1.71 0.62
N ASP A 186 3.81 1.59 1.26
CA ASP A 186 4.73 2.69 1.58
C ASP A 186 6.01 2.61 0.72
N THR A 187 5.88 2.19 -0.55
CA THR A 187 7.00 2.18 -1.48
C THR A 187 7.39 3.59 -1.91
N LEU A 188 6.40 4.47 -2.05
CA LEU A 188 6.57 5.86 -2.45
C LEU A 188 6.44 6.80 -1.27
N GLU A 189 7.18 7.91 -1.33
CA GLU A 189 6.96 9.06 -0.47
C GLU A 189 6.64 10.29 -1.32
N VAL A 190 5.97 11.25 -0.69
CA VAL A 190 5.66 12.53 -1.31
C VAL A 190 6.02 13.65 -0.36
N ARG A 191 6.62 14.71 -0.90
CA ARG A 191 6.94 15.92 -0.14
C ARG A 191 6.73 17.17 -0.97
N LEU A 192 6.54 18.29 -0.28
CA LEU A 192 6.58 19.61 -0.89
C LEU A 192 7.98 20.19 -0.66
N GLN A 193 8.71 20.47 -1.74
CA GLN A 193 10.03 21.08 -1.68
C GLN A 193 10.07 22.28 -2.62
N GLY A 194 10.41 23.46 -2.09
CA GLY A 194 10.46 24.69 -2.88
C GLY A 194 9.12 25.07 -3.53
N GLY A 195 8.00 24.65 -2.94
CA GLY A 195 6.65 24.86 -3.51
C GLY A 195 6.25 23.85 -4.60
N ALA A 196 7.14 22.94 -4.99
CA ALA A 196 6.83 21.88 -5.94
C ALA A 196 6.54 20.55 -5.23
N THR A 197 5.58 19.79 -5.75
CA THR A 197 5.32 18.42 -5.33
C THR A 197 6.40 17.51 -5.88
N GLN A 198 7.05 16.76 -4.99
CA GLN A 198 7.96 15.69 -5.38
C GLN A 198 7.38 14.34 -4.98
N VAL A 199 7.44 13.38 -5.90
CA VAL A 199 7.23 11.95 -5.61
C VAL A 199 8.58 11.25 -5.70
N LEU A 200 8.87 10.40 -4.73
CA LEU A 200 10.18 9.77 -4.63
C LEU A 200 10.09 8.30 -4.26
N VAL A 201 10.98 7.53 -4.89
CA VAL A 201 11.36 6.19 -4.48
C VAL A 201 12.54 6.38 -3.52
N PRO A 202 12.38 6.13 -2.21
CA PRO A 202 13.43 6.40 -1.24
C PRO A 202 14.68 5.56 -1.49
N ALA A 203 15.85 6.17 -1.34
CA ALA A 203 17.12 5.45 -1.40
C ALA A 203 17.24 4.46 -0.23
N SER A 204 17.98 3.38 -0.44
CA SER A 204 18.35 2.38 0.56
C SER A 204 19.71 1.77 0.19
N PRO A 205 20.34 0.93 1.02
CA PRO A 205 21.62 0.31 0.70
C PRO A 205 21.66 -0.46 -0.64
N TYR A 206 20.50 -0.87 -1.16
CA TYR A 206 20.37 -1.64 -2.40
C TYR A 206 19.58 -0.93 -3.49
N CYS A 207 19.13 0.31 -3.27
CA CYS A 207 18.34 1.09 -4.22
C CYS A 207 18.82 2.54 -4.17
N LEU A 208 19.32 3.06 -5.29
CA LEU A 208 19.81 4.45 -5.34
C LEU A 208 18.68 5.48 -5.18
N GLY A 209 17.42 5.05 -5.25
CA GLY A 209 16.25 5.90 -5.21
C GLY A 209 16.06 6.68 -6.51
N LYS A 210 14.96 7.40 -6.59
CA LYS A 210 14.67 8.31 -7.71
C LYS A 210 13.67 9.37 -7.26
N ILE A 211 13.84 10.58 -7.75
CA ILE A 211 12.97 11.72 -7.42
C ILE A 211 12.37 12.26 -8.71
N PHE A 212 11.07 12.54 -8.67
CA PHE A 212 10.36 13.23 -9.73
C PHE A 212 9.66 14.46 -9.15
N GLU A 213 9.77 15.59 -9.82
CA GLU A 213 9.21 16.87 -9.40
C GLU A 213 8.14 17.33 -10.38
N TRP A 214 6.99 17.75 -9.85
CA TRP A 214 5.93 18.35 -10.64
C TRP A 214 6.34 19.74 -11.13
N ARG A 215 6.28 19.94 -12.45
CA ARG A 215 6.52 21.22 -13.11
C ARG A 215 5.19 21.78 -13.61
N GLU A 216 4.74 22.88 -13.02
CA GLU A 216 3.49 23.54 -13.46
C GLU A 216 3.58 24.02 -14.91
N ALA A 217 4.74 24.50 -15.36
CA ALA A 217 4.94 25.01 -16.71
C ALA A 217 4.75 23.93 -17.79
N SER A 218 5.15 22.69 -17.52
CA SER A 218 5.06 21.57 -18.47
C SER A 218 3.90 20.62 -18.17
N GLY A 219 3.17 20.85 -17.06
CA GLY A 219 2.02 20.06 -16.64
C GLY A 219 2.34 18.59 -16.40
N ARG A 220 3.57 18.28 -15.96
CA ARG A 220 4.06 16.90 -15.79
C ARG A 220 5.08 16.79 -14.68
N PHE A 221 5.31 15.57 -14.20
CA PHE A 221 6.45 15.23 -13.37
C PHE A 221 7.69 15.03 -14.24
N GLU A 222 8.81 15.61 -13.82
CA GLU A 222 10.12 15.50 -14.46
C GLU A 222 11.13 14.90 -13.48
N THR A 223 12.07 14.10 -13.98
CA THR A 223 13.13 13.54 -13.12
C THR A 223 14.03 14.65 -12.60
N LEU A 224 14.24 14.64 -11.29
CA LEU A 224 15.23 15.50 -10.64
C LEU A 224 16.53 14.71 -10.56
N ASN A 225 17.55 15.16 -11.29
CA ASN A 225 18.90 14.58 -11.27
C ASN A 225 19.65 14.98 -10.00
#